data_AF-A0AAD4SUB7-F1
#
_entry.id   AF-A0AAD4SUB7-F1
#
_cell.length_a   1.000
_cell.length_b   1.000
_cell.length_c   1.000
_cell.angle_alpha   90.00
_cell.angle_beta   90.00
_cell.angle_gamma   90.00
#
_symmetry.space_group_name_H-M   'P 1'
#
loop_
_entity.id
_entity.type
_entity.pdbx_description
1 polymer ?
#
loop_
_entity_poly.entity_id
_entity_poly.type
_entity_poly.pdbx_seq_one_letter_code
_entity_poly.pdbx_strand_id
1 'polypeptide(L)'
;MAFSLQIFSFSVPKRKHLTSSKTKRNSSSSTPIISGFSYKKFVNFALEETQRHTHLIPSPLQEKFNLMKSIDQKTELEMLSFQSSKIRLLRGLTINGSDSMQVMDFAVFPEPEFDLPIFCANCVTVGSVNIVVLDLNPLHDVIIERNYKEKYYKSLMPLGLKYAELLPWGGKITSESLKFFSPIVIWTKFSSSQHNHDLLFSAFMDYYKAWLEIMDQAKEETDASRVLCNLGAQHRYLTWRAEKDPGHRLLKRLIGECNAQDLVRDFLFNGVTTLGAKSFAEYFPEYQQEDGSISEKRSMVGKSFETRPWDTGGEFIGENIV
;
A
#
# COMPACT_ATOMS: atom_id res chain seq x y z
N MET A 1 16.78 -35.25 -3.94
CA MET A 1 16.72 -34.41 -2.73
C MET A 1 15.77 -33.27 -3.00
N ALA A 2 14.53 -33.37 -2.52
CA ALA A 2 13.49 -32.35 -2.72
C ALA A 2 13.47 -31.43 -1.50
N PHE A 3 13.83 -30.16 -1.68
CA PHE A 3 13.68 -29.12 -0.66
C PHE A 3 12.37 -28.37 -0.90
N SER A 4 11.51 -28.38 0.12
CA SER A 4 10.20 -27.74 0.19
C SER A 4 10.35 -26.25 0.51
N LEU A 5 9.79 -25.36 -0.32
CA LEU A 5 9.71 -23.92 -0.07
C LEU A 5 8.48 -23.60 0.80
N GLN A 6 8.74 -23.12 2.00
CA GLN A 6 7.74 -22.83 3.03
C GLN A 6 7.70 -21.33 3.32
N ILE A 7 6.91 -20.57 2.56
CA ILE A 7 6.57 -19.18 2.88
C ILE A 7 5.11 -18.94 2.53
N PHE A 8 4.25 -19.52 3.38
CA PHE A 8 2.83 -19.26 3.70
C PHE A 8 2.22 -20.59 4.18
N SER A 9 2.70 -21.14 5.31
CA SER A 9 2.01 -22.25 5.98
C SER A 9 1.13 -21.68 7.08
N PHE A 10 -0.17 -21.55 6.83
CA PHE A 10 -1.17 -21.54 7.89
C PHE A 10 -1.41 -23.00 8.31
N SER A 11 -0.91 -23.41 9.48
CA SER A 11 -1.27 -24.70 10.07
C SER A 11 -2.66 -24.60 10.68
N VAL A 12 -3.62 -25.33 10.12
CA VAL A 12 -4.89 -25.65 10.79
C VAL A 12 -4.57 -26.60 11.96
N PRO A 13 -5.07 -26.36 13.19
CA PRO A 13 -4.81 -27.28 14.29
C PRO A 13 -5.42 -28.65 14.00
N LYS A 14 -4.60 -29.70 13.98
CA LYS A 14 -5.07 -31.09 13.97
C LYS A 14 -5.87 -31.36 15.25
N ARG A 15 -7.14 -31.76 15.10
CA ARG A 15 -7.96 -32.30 16.20
C ARG A 15 -7.23 -33.46 16.85
N LYS A 16 -6.88 -33.32 18.13
CA LYS A 16 -6.51 -34.45 18.98
C LYS A 16 -7.77 -35.30 19.20
N HIS A 17 -7.71 -36.58 18.86
CA HIS A 17 -8.67 -37.55 19.35
C HIS A 17 -8.48 -37.68 20.87
N LEU A 18 -9.38 -37.08 21.65
CA LEU A 18 -9.59 -37.45 23.05
C LEU A 18 -10.90 -38.22 23.16
N THR A 19 -10.80 -39.37 23.78
CA THR A 19 -11.88 -40.28 24.13
C THR A 19 -12.87 -39.62 25.09
N SER A 20 -14.14 -39.97 24.93
CA SER A 20 -15.29 -39.36 25.59
C SER A 20 -15.38 -39.65 27.09
N SER A 21 -15.62 -38.61 27.89
CA SER A 21 -16.50 -38.71 29.06
C SER A 21 -17.46 -37.51 29.09
N LYS A 22 -18.72 -37.81 29.40
CA LYS A 22 -19.89 -36.94 29.22
C LYS A 22 -19.87 -35.74 30.18
N THR A 23 -20.11 -34.53 29.68
CA THR A 23 -20.95 -33.53 30.36
C THR A 23 -21.41 -32.45 29.39
N LYS A 24 -22.73 -32.30 29.25
CA LYS A 24 -23.39 -31.24 28.47
C LYS A 24 -23.14 -29.88 29.13
N ARG A 25 -22.50 -28.95 28.43
CA ARG A 25 -22.70 -27.51 28.59
C ARG A 25 -22.85 -26.88 27.22
N ASN A 26 -24.05 -26.41 26.93
CA ASN A 26 -24.31 -25.55 25.78
C ASN A 26 -23.61 -24.22 26.03
N SER A 27 -22.55 -23.93 25.28
CA SER A 27 -22.07 -22.58 25.08
C SER A 27 -21.89 -22.38 23.58
N SER A 28 -22.89 -21.76 22.95
CA SER A 28 -22.79 -21.21 21.60
C SER A 28 -21.75 -20.10 21.61
N SER A 29 -20.49 -20.42 21.33
CA SER A 29 -19.48 -19.43 20.99
C SER A 29 -19.70 -19.02 19.53
N SER A 30 -20.70 -18.17 19.30
CA SER A 30 -20.80 -17.39 18.08
C SER A 30 -19.60 -16.46 18.03
N THR A 31 -18.65 -16.75 17.14
CA THR A 31 -17.65 -15.76 16.72
C THR A 31 -18.43 -14.54 16.22
N PRO A 32 -18.24 -13.34 16.75
CA PRO A 32 -18.95 -12.19 16.25
C PRO A 32 -18.47 -11.95 14.82
N ILE A 33 -19.37 -12.18 13.87
CA ILE A 33 -19.23 -11.66 12.52
C ILE A 33 -19.25 -10.14 12.70
N ILE A 34 -18.13 -9.48 12.43
CA ILE A 34 -18.05 -8.01 12.38
C ILE A 34 -18.85 -7.58 11.15
N SER A 35 -20.18 -7.53 11.30
CA SER A 35 -21.08 -6.95 10.30
C SER A 35 -21.03 -5.43 10.45
N GLY A 36 -20.19 -4.75 9.66
CA GLY A 36 -20.18 -3.29 9.63
C GLY A 36 -18.97 -2.64 8.94
N PHE A 37 -17.81 -3.29 8.96
CA PHE A 37 -16.59 -2.73 8.36
C PHE A 37 -16.51 -2.99 6.85
N SER A 38 -16.19 -1.94 6.09
CA SER A 38 -15.91 -2.05 4.66
C SER A 38 -14.95 -0.95 4.21
N TYR A 39 -13.89 -1.34 3.50
CA TYR A 39 -12.98 -0.38 2.88
C TYR A 39 -13.64 0.48 1.78
N LYS A 40 -14.81 0.10 1.24
CA LYS A 40 -15.54 0.98 0.31
C LYS A 40 -15.85 2.33 0.93
N LYS A 41 -16.09 2.39 2.25
CA LYS A 41 -16.31 3.63 2.98
C LYS A 41 -15.11 4.59 2.89
N PHE A 42 -13.89 4.06 2.91
CA PHE A 42 -12.66 4.82 2.80
C PHE A 42 -12.53 5.44 1.41
N VAL A 43 -12.75 4.62 0.39
CA VAL A 43 -12.69 5.04 -1.01
C VAL A 43 -13.77 6.09 -1.32
N ASN A 44 -15.01 5.89 -0.86
CA ASN A 44 -16.09 6.86 -1.05
C ASN A 44 -15.77 8.20 -0.38
N PHE A 45 -15.30 8.18 0.87
CA PHE A 45 -14.86 9.39 1.56
C PHE A 45 -13.76 10.10 0.77
N ALA A 46 -12.76 9.37 0.27
CA ALA A 46 -11.68 9.97 -0.50
C ALA A 46 -12.21 10.67 -1.75
N LEU A 47 -13.07 10.01 -2.54
CA LEU A 47 -13.65 10.61 -3.76
C LEU A 47 -14.49 11.85 -3.46
N GLU A 48 -15.36 11.78 -2.45
CA GLU A 48 -16.19 12.91 -2.03
C GLU A 48 -15.34 14.10 -1.57
N GLU A 49 -14.26 13.82 -0.81
CA GLU A 49 -13.36 14.87 -0.35
C GLU A 49 -12.54 15.45 -1.51
N THR A 50 -12.00 14.63 -2.42
CA THR A 50 -11.27 15.15 -3.59
C THR A 50 -12.12 16.10 -4.42
N GLN A 51 -13.41 15.79 -4.61
CA GLN A 51 -14.34 16.61 -5.39
C GLN A 51 -14.58 18.01 -4.80
N ARG A 52 -14.30 18.21 -3.51
CA ARG A 52 -14.36 19.53 -2.86
C ARG A 52 -13.14 20.40 -3.19
N HIS A 53 -12.02 19.77 -3.53
CA HIS A 53 -10.75 20.44 -3.82
C HIS A 53 -10.51 20.60 -5.33
N THR A 54 -10.95 19.64 -6.14
CA THR A 54 -10.74 19.67 -7.60
C THR A 54 -11.79 18.85 -8.36
N HIS A 55 -11.91 19.10 -9.66
CA HIS A 55 -12.78 18.33 -10.53
C HIS A 55 -12.14 16.99 -10.91
N LEU A 56 -12.81 15.88 -10.57
CA LEU A 56 -12.42 14.53 -10.98
C LEU A 56 -13.09 14.14 -12.29
N ILE A 57 -12.29 13.62 -13.23
CA ILE A 57 -12.73 13.09 -14.51
C ILE A 57 -12.42 11.59 -14.53
N PRO A 58 -13.33 10.71 -14.97
CA PRO A 58 -13.03 9.28 -15.12
C PRO A 58 -11.79 9.07 -15.99
N SER A 59 -10.88 8.20 -15.55
CA SER A 59 -9.71 7.82 -16.35
C SER A 59 -10.15 6.88 -17.48
N PRO A 60 -9.49 6.90 -18.66
CA PRO A 60 -9.71 5.88 -19.70
C PRO A 60 -9.54 4.44 -19.20
N LEU A 61 -8.76 4.24 -18.13
CA LEU A 61 -8.59 2.93 -17.49
C LEU A 61 -9.91 2.36 -16.97
N GLN A 62 -10.89 3.19 -16.64
CA GLN A 62 -12.18 2.75 -16.10
C GLN A 62 -12.98 1.86 -17.08
N GLU A 63 -12.75 2.03 -18.38
CA GLU A 63 -13.39 1.21 -19.43
C GLU A 63 -12.90 -0.24 -19.37
N LYS A 64 -11.60 -0.45 -19.14
CA LYS A 64 -10.96 -1.77 -19.05
C LYS A 64 -11.04 -2.35 -17.62
N PHE A 65 -10.89 -1.51 -16.60
CA PHE A 65 -10.77 -1.89 -15.20
C PHE A 65 -11.91 -1.31 -14.38
N ASN A 66 -12.97 -2.09 -14.17
CA ASN A 66 -14.12 -1.72 -13.34
C ASN A 66 -14.47 -2.80 -12.31
N LEU A 67 -14.84 -3.99 -12.75
CA LEU A 67 -15.24 -5.11 -11.92
C LEU A 67 -14.64 -6.38 -12.50
N MET A 68 -13.97 -7.14 -11.66
CA MET A 68 -13.50 -8.48 -11.98
C MET A 68 -14.00 -9.46 -10.92
N LYS A 69 -14.23 -10.70 -11.34
CA LYS A 69 -14.50 -11.81 -10.43
C LYS A 69 -13.30 -12.74 -10.38
N SER A 70 -13.08 -13.35 -9.22
CA SER A 70 -12.09 -14.41 -9.07
C SER A 70 -12.43 -15.62 -9.96
N ILE A 71 -11.43 -16.48 -10.20
CA ILE A 71 -11.57 -17.72 -10.97
C ILE A 71 -12.69 -18.61 -10.42
N ASP A 72 -12.85 -18.66 -9.09
CA ASP A 72 -13.91 -19.42 -8.43
C ASP A 72 -15.26 -18.68 -8.32
N GLN A 73 -15.35 -17.46 -8.84
CA GLN A 73 -16.52 -16.59 -8.85
C GLN A 73 -17.05 -16.18 -7.47
N LYS A 74 -16.26 -16.35 -6.40
CA LYS A 74 -16.67 -16.05 -5.01
C LYS A 74 -16.15 -14.73 -4.47
N THR A 75 -15.19 -14.12 -5.14
CA THR A 75 -14.56 -12.87 -4.72
C THR A 75 -14.71 -11.84 -5.82
N GLU A 76 -15.14 -10.64 -5.45
CA GLU A 76 -15.25 -9.51 -6.36
C GLU A 76 -14.10 -8.53 -6.11
N LEU A 77 -13.48 -8.09 -7.20
CA LEU A 77 -12.45 -7.08 -7.26
C LEU A 77 -13.07 -5.87 -7.96
N GLU A 78 -13.25 -4.79 -7.22
CA GLU A 78 -13.82 -3.53 -7.73
C GLU A 78 -12.71 -2.50 -7.87
N MET A 79 -12.66 -1.87 -9.04
CA MET A 79 -11.66 -0.92 -9.47
C MET A 79 -12.31 0.40 -9.86
N LEU A 80 -11.69 1.48 -9.42
CA LEU A 80 -12.03 2.82 -9.87
C LEU A 80 -10.79 3.61 -10.20
N SER A 81 -10.92 4.52 -11.17
CA SER A 81 -9.84 5.34 -11.66
C SER A 81 -10.34 6.70 -12.17
N PHE A 82 -9.67 7.74 -11.70
CA PHE A 82 -9.96 9.13 -12.04
C PHE A 82 -8.66 9.91 -12.27
N GLN A 83 -8.78 11.03 -12.94
CA GLN A 83 -7.71 12.01 -13.17
C GLN A 83 -8.23 13.42 -12.89
N SER A 84 -7.32 14.37 -12.71
CA SER A 84 -7.61 15.78 -12.49
C SER A 84 -6.38 16.63 -12.87
N SER A 85 -6.48 17.96 -12.83
CA SER A 85 -5.43 18.87 -13.31
C SER A 85 -4.06 18.70 -12.65
N LYS A 86 -4.00 18.23 -11.40
CA LYS A 86 -2.74 17.93 -10.67
C LYS A 86 -2.55 16.43 -10.42
N ILE A 87 -3.51 15.60 -10.84
CA ILE A 87 -3.59 14.18 -10.53
C ILE A 87 -3.58 13.39 -11.84
N ARG A 88 -2.43 12.78 -12.11
CA ARG A 88 -2.28 11.86 -13.25
C ARG A 88 -3.19 10.65 -13.10
N LEU A 89 -3.25 10.07 -11.91
CA LEU A 89 -4.11 8.93 -11.62
C LEU A 89 -4.43 8.80 -10.14
N LEU A 90 -5.72 8.95 -9.79
CA LEU A 90 -6.30 8.46 -8.55
C LEU A 90 -6.92 7.10 -8.85
N ARG A 91 -6.50 6.06 -8.14
CA ARG A 91 -7.06 4.70 -8.33
C ARG A 91 -7.29 3.95 -7.04
N GLY A 92 -8.38 3.21 -7.01
CA GLY A 92 -8.75 2.33 -5.91
C GLY A 92 -9.01 0.91 -6.42
N LEU A 93 -8.44 -0.08 -5.76
CA LEU A 93 -8.82 -1.48 -5.85
C LEU A 93 -9.39 -1.90 -4.49
N THR A 94 -10.61 -2.41 -4.48
CA THR A 94 -11.20 -3.06 -3.31
C THR A 94 -11.51 -4.51 -3.62
N ILE A 95 -11.16 -5.40 -2.70
CA ILE A 95 -11.44 -6.83 -2.83
C ILE A 95 -12.29 -7.26 -1.65
N ASN A 96 -13.47 -7.81 -1.94
CA ASN A 96 -14.34 -8.40 -0.92
C ASN A 96 -14.42 -9.90 -1.21
N GLY A 97 -13.64 -10.67 -0.45
CA GLY A 97 -13.57 -12.13 -0.60
C GLY A 97 -14.46 -12.87 0.38
N SER A 98 -14.76 -14.13 0.06
CA SER A 98 -15.22 -15.09 1.05
C SER A 98 -14.18 -15.26 2.16
N ASP A 99 -14.61 -15.66 3.37
CA ASP A 99 -13.74 -15.90 4.54
C ASP A 99 -13.20 -14.64 5.26
N SER A 100 -13.98 -13.55 5.27
CA SER A 100 -13.62 -12.31 5.99
C SER A 100 -12.32 -11.68 5.48
N MET A 101 -12.01 -11.87 4.19
CA MET A 101 -10.91 -11.17 3.52
C MET A 101 -11.44 -9.86 2.91
N GLN A 102 -10.84 -8.74 3.32
CA GLN A 102 -11.05 -7.44 2.68
C GLN A 102 -9.71 -6.81 2.34
N VAL A 103 -9.59 -6.26 1.14
CA VAL A 103 -8.39 -5.54 0.70
C VAL A 103 -8.78 -4.17 0.17
N MET A 104 -7.95 -3.18 0.46
CA MET A 104 -7.94 -1.89 -0.19
C MET A 104 -6.53 -1.56 -0.64
N ASP A 105 -6.37 -1.23 -1.91
CA ASP A 105 -5.20 -0.55 -2.45
C ASP A 105 -5.68 0.75 -3.09
N PHE A 106 -5.41 1.88 -2.43
CA PHE A 106 -5.80 3.20 -2.89
C PHE A 106 -4.58 4.10 -2.96
N ALA A 107 -4.40 4.83 -4.06
CA ALA A 107 -3.29 5.75 -4.22
C ALA A 107 -3.63 6.88 -5.18
N VAL A 108 -2.86 7.96 -5.05
CA VAL A 108 -2.96 9.13 -5.91
C VAL A 108 -1.58 9.45 -6.43
N PHE A 109 -1.42 9.34 -7.75
CA PHE A 109 -0.21 9.68 -8.47
C PHE A 109 -0.35 11.09 -9.04
N PRO A 110 0.54 12.03 -8.68
CA PRO A 110 0.48 13.39 -9.21
C PRO A 110 0.97 13.46 -10.65
N GLU A 111 0.59 14.52 -11.35
CA GLU A 111 1.25 14.90 -12.60
C GLU A 111 2.72 15.29 -12.33
N PRO A 112 3.68 15.00 -13.25
CA PRO A 112 5.10 15.25 -13.01
C PRO A 112 5.49 16.70 -12.72
N GLU A 113 4.68 17.66 -13.16
CA GLU A 113 4.83 19.09 -12.90
C GLU A 113 4.55 19.43 -11.43
N PHE A 114 3.93 18.53 -10.67
CA PHE A 114 3.71 18.68 -9.23
C PHE A 114 4.50 17.60 -8.50
N ASP A 115 5.56 18.00 -7.80
CA ASP A 115 6.43 17.12 -7.01
C ASP A 115 5.76 16.64 -5.70
N LEU A 116 4.46 16.37 -5.74
CA LEU A 116 3.68 15.93 -4.60
C LEU A 116 4.14 14.54 -4.12
N PRO A 117 4.06 14.26 -2.80
CA PRO A 117 4.08 12.90 -2.31
C PRO A 117 2.99 12.05 -2.98
N ILE A 118 3.24 10.76 -3.16
CA ILE A 118 2.24 9.78 -3.59
C ILE A 118 1.40 9.38 -2.38
N PHE A 119 0.11 9.70 -2.37
CA PHE A 119 -0.78 9.17 -1.34
C PHE A 119 -0.90 7.66 -1.52
N CYS A 120 -0.73 6.87 -0.45
CA CYS A 120 -0.73 5.41 -0.50
C CYS A 120 -1.47 4.83 0.70
N ALA A 121 -2.50 4.02 0.46
CA ALA A 121 -3.23 3.27 1.46
C ALA A 121 -3.41 1.81 1.01
N ASN A 122 -2.59 0.93 1.56
CA ASN A 122 -2.62 -0.52 1.35
C ASN A 122 -3.08 -1.19 2.65
N CYS A 123 -4.34 -1.61 2.69
CA CYS A 123 -4.94 -2.26 3.85
C CYS A 123 -5.39 -3.67 3.49
N VAL A 124 -4.98 -4.65 4.29
CA VAL A 124 -5.36 -6.06 4.13
C VAL A 124 -5.91 -6.57 5.45
N THR A 125 -7.15 -7.01 5.44
CA THR A 125 -7.81 -7.71 6.54
C THR A 125 -8.02 -9.16 6.13
N VAL A 126 -7.53 -10.10 6.93
CA VAL A 126 -7.76 -11.54 6.74
C VAL A 126 -8.13 -12.14 8.09
N GLY A 127 -9.38 -12.59 8.22
CA GLY A 127 -9.92 -13.08 9.49
C GLY A 127 -9.86 -12.00 10.57
N SER A 128 -9.11 -12.25 11.64
CA SER A 128 -8.92 -11.29 12.74
C SER A 128 -7.66 -10.44 12.63
N VAL A 129 -6.87 -10.54 11.55
CA VAL A 129 -5.60 -9.82 11.42
C VAL A 129 -5.71 -8.75 10.35
N ASN A 130 -5.23 -7.55 10.68
CA ASN A 130 -5.13 -6.41 9.77
C ASN A 130 -3.65 -6.09 9.58
N ILE A 131 -3.26 -5.82 8.34
CA ILE A 131 -1.94 -5.35 7.93
C ILE A 131 -2.16 -4.08 7.13
N VAL A 132 -1.58 -2.98 7.59
CA VAL A 132 -1.84 -1.65 7.02
C VAL A 132 -0.52 -0.96 6.73
N VAL A 133 -0.44 -0.38 5.53
CA VAL A 133 0.48 0.69 5.17
C VAL A 133 -0.36 1.88 4.75
N LEU A 134 -0.28 2.98 5.48
CA LEU A 134 -0.89 4.26 5.13
C LEU A 134 0.20 5.34 5.19
N ASP A 135 0.38 6.07 4.09
CA ASP A 135 1.48 7.02 3.98
C ASP A 135 1.22 8.08 2.90
N LEU A 136 1.98 9.18 3.00
CA LEU A 136 2.26 10.08 1.89
C LEU A 136 3.67 9.73 1.41
N ASN A 137 3.82 8.69 0.59
CA ASN A 137 5.12 8.22 0.13
C ASN A 137 5.88 9.36 -0.57
N PRO A 138 7.13 9.65 -0.17
CA PRO A 138 7.87 10.73 -0.79
C PRO A 138 8.22 10.41 -2.24
N LEU A 139 8.09 11.41 -3.12
CA LEU A 139 8.54 11.29 -4.50
C LEU A 139 10.08 11.20 -4.54
N HIS A 140 10.75 12.04 -3.75
CA HIS A 140 12.21 12.10 -3.63
C HIS A 140 12.67 11.59 -2.25
N ASP A 141 13.80 10.88 -2.21
CA ASP A 141 14.29 10.20 -1.00
C ASP A 141 14.50 11.18 0.17
N VAL A 142 13.68 11.08 1.21
CA VAL A 142 13.69 11.98 2.38
C VAL A 142 14.87 11.78 3.33
N ILE A 143 15.62 10.67 3.21
CA ILE A 143 16.83 10.45 4.00
C ILE A 143 17.98 11.30 3.45
N ILE A 144 18.02 11.47 2.12
CA ILE A 144 19.08 12.19 1.41
C ILE A 144 18.65 13.63 1.08
N GLU A 145 17.45 13.81 0.51
CA GLU A 145 16.91 15.08 0.03
C GLU A 145 16.18 15.85 1.14
N ARG A 146 16.98 16.43 2.05
CA ARG A 146 16.47 17.17 3.22
C ARG A 146 15.52 18.32 2.86
N ASN A 147 15.74 19.00 1.74
CA ASN A 147 14.86 20.09 1.30
C ASN A 147 13.45 19.58 0.96
N TYR A 148 13.35 18.41 0.31
CA TYR A 148 12.06 17.78 0.02
C TYR A 148 11.39 17.31 1.30
N LYS A 149 12.16 16.72 2.22
CA LYS A 149 11.68 16.31 3.55
C LYS A 149 11.07 17.49 4.32
N GLU A 150 11.81 18.59 4.44
CA GLU A 150 11.36 19.80 5.15
C GLU A 150 10.12 20.41 4.49
N LYS A 151 10.08 20.46 3.16
CA LYS A 151 8.95 21.01 2.39
C LYS A 151 7.64 20.30 2.71
N TYR A 152 7.64 18.97 2.79
CA TYR A 152 6.41 18.19 2.86
C TYR A 152 6.08 17.57 4.21
N TYR A 153 7.07 17.26 5.05
CA TYR A 153 6.84 16.44 6.25
C TYR A 153 7.03 17.17 7.57
N LYS A 154 7.72 18.32 7.58
CA LYS A 154 7.96 19.08 8.81
C LYS A 154 6.67 19.41 9.55
N SER A 155 5.68 19.96 8.84
CA SER A 155 4.37 20.32 9.41
C SER A 155 3.49 19.10 9.71
N LEU A 156 3.78 17.94 9.11
CA LEU A 156 3.01 16.71 9.29
C LEU A 156 3.50 15.84 10.45
N MET A 157 4.66 16.15 11.06
CA MET A 157 5.19 15.36 12.18
C MET A 157 4.20 15.19 13.34
N PRO A 158 3.44 16.22 13.78
CA PRO A 158 2.41 16.03 14.80
C PRO A 158 1.33 15.01 14.42
N LEU A 159 0.92 14.99 13.15
CA LEU A 159 -0.04 14.01 12.62
C LEU A 159 0.57 12.59 12.64
N GLY A 160 1.81 12.45 12.20
CA GLY A 160 2.56 11.20 12.25
C GLY A 160 2.67 10.64 13.67
N LEU A 161 3.03 11.50 14.63
CA LEU A 161 3.18 11.10 16.04
C LEU A 161 1.86 10.70 16.70
N LYS A 162 0.78 11.45 16.46
CA LYS A 162 -0.57 11.11 16.92
C LYS A 162 -0.93 9.67 16.56
N TYR A 163 -0.72 9.28 15.30
CA TYR A 163 -1.10 7.94 14.85
C TYR A 163 -0.05 6.87 15.11
N ALA A 164 1.23 7.22 15.28
CA ALA A 164 2.25 6.27 15.74
C ALA A 164 1.98 5.78 17.17
N GLU A 165 1.38 6.62 18.02
CA GLU A 165 0.95 6.24 19.38
C GLU A 165 -0.29 5.33 19.35
N LEU A 166 -1.26 5.64 18.48
CA LEU A 166 -2.54 4.94 18.43
C LEU A 166 -2.49 3.63 17.61
N LEU A 167 -1.68 3.59 16.55
CA LEU A 167 -1.50 2.46 15.63
C LEU A 167 -0.03 2.01 15.69
N PRO A 168 0.33 1.11 16.62
CA PRO A 168 1.72 0.78 16.89
C PRO A 168 2.40 0.09 15.71
N TRP A 169 3.73 0.23 15.66
CA TRP A 169 4.59 -0.29 14.60
C TRP A 169 4.37 -1.80 14.37
N GLY A 170 4.22 -2.20 13.11
CA GLY A 170 3.88 -3.58 12.71
C GLY A 170 5.00 -4.62 12.82
N GLY A 171 6.13 -4.26 13.45
CA GLY A 171 7.36 -5.07 13.54
C GLY A 171 8.17 -5.05 12.24
N LYS A 172 9.03 -6.06 12.03
CA LYS A 172 9.97 -6.05 10.90
C LYS A 172 9.30 -5.86 9.54
N ILE A 173 9.93 -5.05 8.70
CA ILE A 173 9.53 -4.74 7.32
C ILE A 173 10.68 -4.98 6.35
N THR A 174 10.36 -5.19 5.07
CA THR A 174 11.36 -5.29 3.99
C THR A 174 12.19 -4.01 3.96
N SER A 175 13.51 -4.12 4.17
CA SER A 175 14.38 -2.95 4.35
C SER A 175 14.33 -1.98 3.17
N GLU A 176 14.30 -2.50 1.95
CA GLU A 176 14.25 -1.69 0.72
C GLU A 176 12.94 -0.92 0.57
N SER A 177 11.86 -1.32 1.27
CA SER A 177 10.60 -0.55 1.27
C SER A 177 10.74 0.80 1.99
N LEU A 178 11.69 0.94 2.92
CA LEU A 178 11.92 2.22 3.60
C LEU A 178 12.43 3.31 2.67
N LYS A 179 13.06 2.95 1.54
CA LYS A 179 13.47 3.90 0.49
C LYS A 179 12.27 4.67 -0.11
N PHE A 180 11.03 4.25 0.19
CA PHE A 180 9.79 4.81 -0.33
C PHE A 180 8.80 5.23 0.76
N PHE A 181 9.19 5.17 2.03
CA PHE A 181 8.32 5.57 3.14
C PHE A 181 8.73 6.92 3.71
N SER A 182 7.73 7.69 4.11
CA SER A 182 7.94 8.96 4.78
C SER A 182 8.18 8.77 6.29
N PRO A 183 8.64 9.82 7.00
CA PRO A 183 8.73 9.80 8.45
C PRO A 183 7.37 9.63 9.15
N ILE A 184 6.26 9.89 8.48
CA ILE A 184 4.90 9.76 9.03
C ILE A 184 4.22 8.45 8.64
N VAL A 185 4.91 7.50 8.01
CA VAL A 185 4.29 6.23 7.60
C VAL A 185 3.63 5.49 8.77
N ILE A 186 2.40 5.04 8.55
CA ILE A 186 1.72 4.07 9.42
C ILE A 186 1.92 2.70 8.80
N TRP A 187 2.92 1.98 9.30
CA TRP A 187 3.04 0.53 9.13
C TRP A 187 2.60 -0.15 10.41
N THR A 188 1.45 -0.83 10.38
CA THR A 188 0.88 -1.46 11.57
C THR A 188 0.27 -2.82 11.29
N LYS A 189 0.21 -3.64 12.35
CA LYS A 189 -0.57 -4.88 12.39
C LYS A 189 -1.39 -4.90 13.66
N PHE A 190 -2.69 -5.16 13.54
CA PHE A 190 -3.58 -5.19 14.69
C PHE A 190 -4.71 -6.21 14.54
N SER A 191 -5.29 -6.60 15.68
CA SER A 191 -6.44 -7.50 15.72
C SER A 191 -7.73 -6.77 15.36
N SER A 192 -8.60 -7.40 14.57
CA SER A 192 -9.88 -6.83 14.13
C SER A 192 -10.78 -6.53 15.33
N SER A 193 -11.16 -5.27 15.46
CA SER A 193 -12.15 -4.77 16.41
C SER A 193 -12.77 -3.50 15.83
N GLN A 194 -14.00 -3.19 16.21
CA GLN A 194 -14.67 -1.95 15.77
C GLN A 194 -13.81 -0.72 16.10
N HIS A 195 -13.26 -0.67 17.32
CA HIS A 195 -12.38 0.42 17.75
C HIS A 195 -11.15 0.61 16.84
N ASN A 196 -10.43 -0.48 16.52
CA ASN A 196 -9.24 -0.38 15.68
C ASN A 196 -9.59 -0.01 14.22
N HIS A 197 -10.74 -0.47 13.73
CA HIS A 197 -11.24 -0.10 12.40
C HIS A 197 -11.68 1.36 12.32
N ASP A 198 -12.33 1.89 13.36
CA ASP A 198 -12.69 3.31 13.44
C ASP A 198 -11.46 4.20 13.58
N LEU A 199 -10.45 3.74 14.32
CA LEU A 199 -9.16 4.41 14.43
C LEU A 199 -8.42 4.46 13.09
N LEU A 200 -8.37 3.33 12.35
CA LEU A 200 -7.81 3.27 11.01
C LEU A 200 -8.55 4.21 10.05
N PHE A 201 -9.88 4.25 10.11
CA PHE A 201 -10.67 5.17 9.29
C PHE A 201 -10.37 6.62 9.60
N SER A 202 -10.22 6.96 10.88
CA SER A 202 -9.82 8.31 11.32
C SER A 202 -8.43 8.67 10.79
N ALA A 203 -7.46 7.74 10.89
CA ALA A 203 -6.11 7.94 10.34
C ALA A 203 -6.14 8.20 8.83
N PHE A 204 -6.90 7.40 8.09
CA PHE A 204 -7.07 7.56 6.65
C PHE A 204 -7.63 8.95 6.30
N MET A 205 -8.69 9.38 7.00
CA MET A 205 -9.29 10.70 6.75
C MET A 205 -8.30 11.83 7.00
N ASP A 206 -7.59 11.81 8.12
CA ASP A 206 -6.64 12.86 8.48
C ASP A 206 -5.45 12.90 7.50
N TYR A 207 -4.91 11.74 7.11
CA TYR A 207 -3.80 11.66 6.13
C TYR A 207 -4.24 12.12 4.74
N TYR A 208 -5.44 11.72 4.31
CA TYR A 208 -5.93 12.08 2.99
C TYR A 208 -6.24 13.57 2.89
N LYS A 209 -6.83 14.16 3.93
CA LYS A 209 -7.04 15.61 4.02
C LYS A 209 -5.72 16.37 4.02
N ALA A 210 -4.72 15.92 4.78
CA ALA A 210 -3.39 16.53 4.76
C ALA A 210 -2.76 16.48 3.35
N TRP A 211 -2.93 15.38 2.62
CA TRP A 211 -2.46 15.27 1.24
C TRP A 211 -3.19 16.27 0.30
N LEU A 212 -4.51 16.41 0.44
CA LEU A 212 -5.31 17.36 -0.34
C LEU A 212 -4.91 18.82 -0.05
N GLU A 213 -4.66 19.18 1.22
CA GLU A 213 -4.18 20.51 1.60
C GLU A 213 -2.80 20.83 0.97
N ILE A 214 -1.93 19.82 0.86
CA ILE A 214 -0.64 19.95 0.17
C ILE A 214 -0.86 20.09 -1.34
N MET A 215 -1.78 19.32 -1.93
CA MET A 215 -2.15 19.41 -3.34
C MET A 215 -2.68 20.80 -3.71
N ASP A 216 -3.51 21.41 -2.86
CA ASP A 216 -4.04 22.76 -3.09
C ASP A 216 -2.92 23.79 -3.20
N GLN A 217 -1.94 23.70 -2.30
CA GLN A 217 -0.80 24.61 -2.22
C GLN A 217 0.29 24.32 -3.24
N ALA A 218 0.25 23.15 -3.91
CA ALA A 218 1.26 22.75 -4.87
C ALA A 218 1.30 23.70 -6.07
N LYS A 219 2.51 24.20 -6.34
CA LYS A 219 2.81 25.03 -7.51
C LYS A 219 3.35 24.13 -8.61
N GLU A 220 2.94 24.45 -9.83
CA GLU A 220 3.45 23.82 -11.04
C GLU A 220 4.94 24.14 -11.21
N GLU A 221 5.74 23.10 -11.48
CA GLU A 221 7.14 23.21 -11.83
C GLU A 221 7.27 23.50 -13.32
N THR A 222 7.97 24.59 -13.64
CA THR A 222 8.16 25.05 -15.03
C THR A 222 9.55 24.72 -15.57
N ASP A 223 10.50 24.35 -14.70
CA ASP A 223 11.81 23.87 -15.13
C ASP A 223 11.70 22.44 -15.65
N ALA A 224 11.85 22.28 -16.97
CA ALA A 224 11.79 21.00 -17.65
C ALA A 224 12.74 19.95 -17.06
N SER A 225 13.91 20.34 -16.54
CA SER A 225 14.84 19.41 -15.91
C SER A 225 14.29 18.85 -14.59
N ARG A 226 13.60 19.69 -13.81
CA ARG A 226 12.95 19.29 -12.56
C ARG A 226 11.74 18.41 -12.80
N VAL A 227 10.92 18.74 -13.81
CA VAL A 227 9.80 17.89 -14.25
C VAL A 227 10.30 16.50 -14.67
N LEU A 228 11.41 16.43 -15.42
CA LEU A 228 12.04 15.16 -15.79
C LEU A 228 12.56 14.38 -14.57
N CYS A 229 13.12 15.05 -13.57
CA CYS A 229 13.49 14.41 -12.30
C CYS A 229 12.28 13.83 -11.57
N ASN A 230 11.16 14.58 -11.48
CA ASN A 230 9.93 14.13 -10.84
C ASN A 230 9.34 12.90 -11.56
N LEU A 231 9.29 12.95 -12.88
CA LEU A 231 8.85 11.84 -13.73
C LEU A 231 9.74 10.60 -13.52
N GLY A 232 11.07 10.77 -13.50
CA GLY A 232 12.01 9.68 -13.26
C GLY A 232 11.87 9.06 -11.86
N ALA A 233 11.59 9.87 -10.85
CA ALA A 233 11.35 9.43 -9.48
C ALA A 233 10.02 8.66 -9.34
N GLN A 234 8.94 9.17 -9.96
CA GLN A 234 7.65 8.47 -10.00
C GLN A 234 7.78 7.14 -10.73
N HIS A 235 8.47 7.11 -11.88
CA HIS A 235 8.71 5.88 -12.63
C HIS A 235 9.51 4.85 -11.82
N ARG A 236 10.52 5.28 -11.06
CA ARG A 236 11.27 4.41 -10.13
C ARG A 236 10.36 3.79 -9.07
N TYR A 237 9.47 4.58 -8.47
CA TYR A 237 8.50 4.09 -7.49
C TYR A 237 7.55 3.04 -8.09
N LEU A 238 6.97 3.33 -9.26
CA LEU A 238 6.05 2.43 -9.93
C LEU A 238 6.75 1.12 -10.33
N THR A 239 7.99 1.21 -10.81
CA THR A 239 8.82 0.06 -11.15
C THR A 239 9.10 -0.83 -9.94
N TRP A 240 9.44 -0.23 -8.80
CA TRP A 240 9.63 -0.97 -7.55
C TRP A 240 8.37 -1.73 -7.13
N ARG A 241 7.23 -1.03 -7.08
CA ARG A 241 5.97 -1.61 -6.63
C ARG A 241 5.47 -2.69 -7.60
N ALA A 242 5.50 -2.43 -8.90
CA ALA A 242 5.07 -3.39 -9.94
C ALA A 242 5.87 -4.69 -9.94
N GLU A 243 7.09 -4.69 -9.39
CA GLU A 243 7.92 -5.89 -9.26
C GLU A 243 7.80 -6.55 -7.87
N LYS A 244 7.86 -5.76 -6.79
CA LYS A 244 8.09 -6.28 -5.43
C LYS A 244 6.90 -6.17 -4.47
N ASP A 245 5.77 -5.61 -4.90
CA ASP A 245 4.60 -5.45 -4.03
C ASP A 245 4.10 -6.80 -3.48
N PRO A 246 3.83 -6.89 -2.16
CA PRO A 246 3.44 -8.14 -1.54
C PRO A 246 2.10 -8.71 -2.01
N GLY A 247 1.22 -7.88 -2.57
CA GLY A 247 -0.13 -8.24 -3.02
C GLY A 247 -0.17 -9.10 -4.27
N HIS A 248 0.91 -9.17 -5.07
CA HIS A 248 0.90 -9.88 -6.35
C HIS A 248 0.51 -11.36 -6.23
N ARG A 249 1.00 -12.05 -5.19
CA ARG A 249 0.66 -13.47 -4.97
C ARG A 249 -0.84 -13.68 -4.73
N LEU A 250 -1.49 -12.73 -4.03
CA LEU A 250 -2.93 -12.79 -3.82
C LEU A 250 -3.68 -12.60 -5.15
N LEU A 251 -3.29 -11.61 -5.94
CA LEU A 251 -3.91 -11.35 -7.24
C LEU A 251 -3.77 -12.55 -8.18
N LYS A 252 -2.56 -13.10 -8.34
CA LYS A 252 -2.30 -14.30 -9.15
C LYS A 252 -3.20 -15.47 -8.76
N ARG A 253 -3.41 -15.68 -7.45
CA ARG A 253 -4.31 -16.72 -6.94
C ARG A 253 -5.77 -16.43 -7.27
N LEU A 254 -6.21 -15.17 -7.21
CA LEU A 254 -7.60 -14.79 -7.42
C LEU A 254 -7.99 -14.78 -8.90
N ILE A 255 -7.17 -14.19 -9.76
CA ILE A 255 -7.53 -13.86 -11.15
C ILE A 255 -6.60 -14.49 -12.21
N GLY A 256 -5.60 -15.27 -11.79
CA GLY A 256 -4.64 -15.92 -12.68
C GLY A 256 -3.45 -15.03 -13.02
N GLU A 257 -2.39 -15.64 -13.56
CA GLU A 257 -1.10 -14.97 -13.83
C GLU A 257 -1.24 -13.78 -14.79
N CYS A 258 -1.83 -13.99 -15.97
CA CYS A 258 -1.92 -12.94 -17.00
C CYS A 258 -2.77 -11.75 -16.53
N ASN A 259 -3.96 -12.00 -15.99
CA ASN A 259 -4.82 -10.91 -15.49
C ASN A 259 -4.20 -10.19 -14.30
N ALA A 260 -3.48 -10.90 -13.42
CA ALA A 260 -2.77 -10.26 -12.32
C ALA A 260 -1.63 -9.37 -12.84
N GLN A 261 -0.89 -9.81 -13.85
CA GLN A 261 0.17 -9.01 -14.47
C GLN A 261 -0.42 -7.74 -15.13
N ASP A 262 -1.50 -7.87 -15.89
CA ASP A 262 -2.19 -6.74 -16.51
C ASP A 262 -2.73 -5.77 -15.45
N LEU A 263 -3.41 -6.28 -14.41
CA LEU A 263 -3.93 -5.44 -13.33
C LEU A 263 -2.81 -4.68 -12.59
N VAL A 264 -1.67 -5.34 -12.35
CA VAL A 264 -0.53 -4.73 -11.66
C VAL A 264 0.09 -3.63 -12.52
N ARG A 265 0.38 -3.92 -13.80
CA ARG A 265 1.18 -3.03 -14.66
C ARG A 265 0.34 -1.95 -15.33
N ASP A 266 -0.85 -2.29 -15.79
CA ASP A 266 -1.69 -1.37 -16.57
C ASP A 266 -2.63 -0.54 -15.69
N PHE A 267 -2.92 -0.98 -14.45
CA PHE A 267 -3.86 -0.29 -13.55
C PHE A 267 -3.21 0.16 -12.23
N LEU A 268 -2.78 -0.76 -11.36
CA LEU A 268 -2.29 -0.41 -10.02
C LEU A 268 -1.05 0.50 -10.06
N PHE A 269 -0.13 0.20 -10.99
CA PHE A 269 1.09 0.95 -11.23
C PHE A 269 1.18 1.46 -12.67
N ASN A 270 0.02 1.86 -13.22
CA ASN A 270 -0.06 2.52 -14.52
C ASN A 270 0.95 3.67 -14.59
N GLY A 271 1.78 3.66 -15.64
CA GLY A 271 2.92 4.55 -15.80
C GLY A 271 4.26 3.82 -15.82
N VAL A 272 4.33 2.57 -15.32
CA VAL A 272 5.58 1.77 -15.32
C VAL A 272 6.14 1.45 -16.71
N THR A 273 5.35 1.56 -17.77
CA THR A 273 5.78 1.36 -19.16
C THR A 273 5.80 2.64 -19.98
N THR A 274 5.19 3.72 -19.48
CA THR A 274 4.95 4.95 -20.26
C THR A 274 5.68 6.18 -19.71
N LEU A 275 5.97 6.21 -18.40
CA LEU A 275 6.69 7.32 -17.77
C LEU A 275 8.21 7.19 -17.89
N GLY A 276 8.74 6.06 -18.33
CA GLY A 276 10.18 5.89 -18.46
C GLY A 276 10.57 4.59 -19.16
N ALA A 277 11.86 4.49 -19.51
CA ALA A 277 12.41 3.34 -20.22
C ALA A 277 13.36 2.48 -19.36
N LYS A 278 13.78 2.98 -18.19
CA LYS A 278 14.69 2.25 -17.29
C LYS A 278 14.02 1.00 -16.74
N SER A 279 14.68 -0.13 -16.86
CA SER A 279 14.28 -1.42 -16.30
C SER A 279 14.39 -1.46 -14.77
N PHE A 280 13.82 -2.49 -14.15
CA PHE A 280 13.97 -2.73 -12.72
C PHE A 280 15.45 -2.89 -12.30
N ALA A 281 16.27 -3.61 -13.08
CA ALA A 281 17.70 -3.79 -12.80
C ALA A 281 18.49 -2.47 -12.88
N GLU A 282 18.10 -1.54 -13.76
CA GLU A 282 18.76 -0.23 -13.84
C GLU A 282 18.49 0.66 -12.62
N TYR A 283 17.34 0.49 -11.96
CA TYR A 283 17.04 1.20 -10.71
C TYR A 283 17.51 0.48 -9.45
N PHE A 284 17.52 -0.85 -9.48
CA PHE A 284 17.80 -1.73 -8.35
C PHE A 284 18.77 -2.84 -8.76
N PRO A 285 20.02 -2.49 -9.12
CA PRO A 285 21.02 -3.43 -9.62
C PRO A 285 21.35 -4.53 -8.59
N GLU A 286 21.11 -4.28 -7.29
CA GLU A 286 21.29 -5.27 -6.23
C GLU A 286 20.41 -6.53 -6.39
N TYR A 287 19.37 -6.49 -7.24
CA TYR A 287 18.51 -7.63 -7.55
C TYR A 287 18.91 -8.39 -8.82
N GLN A 288 19.86 -7.87 -9.61
CA GLN A 288 20.29 -8.54 -10.83
C GLN A 288 21.15 -9.76 -10.49
N GLN A 289 20.79 -10.90 -11.05
CA GLN A 289 21.53 -12.15 -10.92
C GLN A 289 22.62 -12.25 -12.00
N GLU A 290 23.60 -13.13 -11.79
CA GLU A 290 24.71 -13.34 -12.73
C GLU A 290 24.25 -13.74 -14.13
N ASP A 291 23.10 -14.43 -14.24
CA ASP A 291 22.48 -14.84 -15.51
C ASP A 291 21.65 -13.73 -16.18
N GLY A 292 21.63 -12.53 -15.59
CA GLY A 292 20.86 -11.38 -16.07
C GLY A 292 19.39 -11.36 -15.66
N SER A 293 18.89 -12.39 -14.96
CA SER A 293 17.53 -12.41 -14.43
C SER A 293 17.37 -11.54 -13.17
N ILE A 294 16.14 -11.20 -12.82
CA ILE A 294 15.83 -10.49 -11.56
C ILE A 294 15.59 -11.51 -10.46
N SER A 295 16.21 -11.31 -9.30
CA SER A 295 16.00 -12.18 -8.13
C SER A 295 14.53 -12.23 -7.73
N GLU A 296 13.98 -13.43 -7.56
CA GLU A 296 12.62 -13.63 -7.02
C GLU A 296 12.49 -13.25 -5.54
N LYS A 297 13.61 -13.02 -4.84
CA LYS A 297 13.60 -12.52 -3.48
C LYS A 297 12.87 -11.18 -3.44
N ARG A 298 12.02 -11.02 -2.42
CA ARG A 298 11.37 -9.73 -2.13
C ARG A 298 12.37 -8.69 -1.61
N SER A 299 13.40 -9.17 -0.94
CA SER A 299 14.38 -8.35 -0.24
C SER A 299 15.72 -9.04 -0.33
N MET A 300 16.74 -8.30 -0.76
CA MET A 300 18.13 -8.74 -0.78
C MET A 300 18.76 -8.58 0.60
N VAL A 301 18.37 -7.55 1.36
CA VAL A 301 18.84 -7.31 2.74
C VAL A 301 18.09 -8.18 3.76
N GLY A 302 16.81 -8.46 3.50
CA GLY A 302 15.90 -9.13 4.41
C GLY A 302 14.96 -8.15 5.13
N LYS A 303 14.23 -8.67 6.13
CA LYS A 303 13.35 -7.84 6.97
C LYS A 303 14.12 -7.32 8.17
N SER A 304 14.09 -6.01 8.39
CA SER A 304 14.70 -5.31 9.53
C SER A 304 13.70 -4.39 10.21
N PHE A 305 14.17 -3.54 11.14
CA PHE A 305 13.40 -2.49 11.82
C PHE A 305 12.24 -3.04 12.65
N GLU A 306 12.59 -3.76 13.72
CA GLU A 306 11.61 -4.26 14.72
C GLU A 306 10.84 -3.10 15.37
N THR A 307 11.48 -1.94 15.49
CA THR A 307 10.89 -0.68 15.96
C THR A 307 10.81 0.34 14.83
N ARG A 308 9.98 1.38 15.03
CA ARG A 308 9.84 2.50 14.07
C ARG A 308 11.22 3.16 13.84
N PRO A 309 11.71 3.24 12.60
CA PRO A 309 13.06 3.73 12.32
C PRO A 309 13.17 5.24 12.14
N TRP A 310 12.17 5.99 12.63
CA TRP A 310 12.19 7.45 12.69
C TRP A 310 11.97 7.91 14.13
N ASP A 311 12.70 8.95 14.53
CA ASP A 311 12.52 9.60 15.84
C ASP A 311 11.30 10.54 15.86
N THR A 312 11.18 11.35 16.91
CA THR A 312 10.09 12.32 17.07
C THR A 312 10.22 13.56 16.19
N GLY A 313 11.44 13.90 15.73
CA GLY A 313 11.69 14.92 14.72
C GLY A 313 11.51 14.42 13.28
N GLY A 314 11.31 13.11 13.10
CA GLY A 314 11.23 12.48 11.79
C GLY A 314 12.60 12.22 11.18
N GLU A 315 13.68 12.28 11.97
CA GLU A 315 15.00 11.86 11.54
C GLU A 315 15.08 10.34 11.50
N PHE A 316 15.74 9.83 10.45
CA PHE A 316 15.93 8.41 10.29
C PHE A 316 17.02 7.93 11.26
N ILE A 317 16.68 6.94 12.10
CA ILE A 317 17.56 6.38 13.14
C ILE A 317 17.81 4.88 12.94
N GLY A 318 17.42 4.34 11.79
CA GLY A 318 17.64 2.94 11.47
C GLY A 318 19.11 2.63 11.17
N GLU A 319 19.66 1.61 11.82
CA GLU A 319 20.99 1.08 11.48
C GLU A 319 20.90 0.29 10.16
N ASN A 320 21.82 0.53 9.22
CA ASN A 320 22.00 -0.20 7.95
C ASN A 320 20.91 -0.02 6.87
N ILE A 321 20.85 1.17 6.25
CA ILE A 321 20.44 1.27 4.84
C ILE A 321 21.72 1.55 4.05
N VAL A 322 22.39 0.48 3.61
CA VAL A 322 23.38 0.53 2.51
C VAL A 322 22.74 -0.18 1.34
#